data_AF-A0A1Q5XY26-F1
#
_entry.id   AF-A0A1Q5XY26-F1
#
_cell.length_a   1.000
_cell.length_b   1.000
_cell.length_c   1.000
_cell.angle_alpha   90.00
_cell.angle_beta   90.00
_cell.angle_gamma   90.00
#
_symmetry.space_group_name_H-M   'P 1'
#
loop_
_entity.id
_entity.type
_entity.pdbx_description
1 polymer ?
#
loop_
_entity_poly.entity_id
_entity_poly.type
_entity_poly.pdbx_seq_one_letter_code
_entity_poly.pdbx_strand_id
1 'polypeptide(L)' 'MINLQQLKQLRKARQISNLLGFSSANAYWRMEHGLTPLKADHLHVLAKHLHCSLDSFFLNEEEGDNNE' A
#
# COMPACT_ATOMS: atom_id res chain seq x y z
N MET A 1 10.04 5.64 0.22
CA MET A 1 9.14 5.32 -0.93
C MET A 1 8.15 4.22 -0.49
N ILE A 2 6.87 4.20 -0.92
CA ILE A 2 5.91 3.18 -0.43
C ILE A 2 6.12 1.83 -1.15
N ASN A 3 6.08 0.71 -0.42
CA ASN A 3 6.20 -0.64 -0.99
C ASN A 3 4.92 -1.06 -1.73
N LEU A 4 4.86 -0.77 -3.04
CA LEU A 4 3.70 -1.07 -3.89
C LEU A 4 3.54 -2.58 -4.19
N GLN A 5 4.56 -3.40 -3.95
CA GLN A 5 4.51 -4.84 -4.23
C GLN A 5 3.62 -5.59 -3.24
N GLN A 6 3.65 -5.21 -1.96
CA GLN A 6 2.75 -5.77 -0.95
C GLN A 6 1.29 -5.41 -1.23
N LEU A 7 1.03 -4.18 -1.70
CA LEU A 7 -0.31 -3.76 -2.13
C LEU A 7 -0.85 -4.54 -3.35
N LYS A 8 0.02 -5.03 -4.24
CA LYS A 8 -0.41 -5.85 -5.38
C LYS A 8 -0.88 -7.24 -4.97
N GLN A 9 -0.28 -7.83 -3.93
CA GLN A 9 -0.75 -9.10 -3.36
C GLN A 9 -2.14 -8.95 -2.75
N LEU A 10 -2.40 -7.80 -2.12
CA LEU A 10 -3.69 -7.44 -1.54
C LEU A 10 -4.82 -7.36 -2.56
N ARG A 11 -4.55 -6.95 -3.81
CA ARG A 11 -5.57 -6.87 -4.86
C ARG A 11 -6.25 -8.22 -5.17
N LYS A 12 -5.57 -9.35 -4.92
CA LYS A 12 -6.19 -10.69 -5.05
C LYS A 12 -7.30 -10.91 -4.02
N ALA A 13 -7.21 -10.27 -2.86
CA ALA A 13 -8.30 -10.18 -1.89
C ALA A 13 -9.26 -9.07 -2.35
N ARG A 14 -10.22 -9.44 -3.19
CA ARG A 14 -11.19 -8.62 -3.96
C ARG A 14 -12.01 -7.56 -3.18
N GLN A 15 -11.73 -7.33 -1.89
CA GLN A 15 -12.52 -6.50 -0.98
C GLN A 15 -11.79 -5.26 -0.42
N ILE A 16 -10.50 -5.09 -0.72
CA ILE A 16 -9.72 -3.99 -0.13
C ILE A 16 -10.14 -2.60 -0.61
N SER A 17 -10.66 -2.47 -1.83
CA SER A 17 -11.20 -1.19 -2.29
C SER A 17 -12.35 -0.70 -1.39
N ASN A 18 -13.26 -1.60 -1.00
CA ASN A 18 -14.38 -1.25 -0.12
C ASN A 18 -13.89 -1.00 1.31
N LEU A 19 -12.92 -1.78 1.77
CA LEU A 19 -12.34 -1.64 3.10
C LEU A 19 -11.68 -0.27 3.30
N LEU A 20 -11.02 0.24 2.26
CA LEU A 20 -10.37 1.55 2.26
C LEU A 20 -11.32 2.71 1.92
N GLY A 21 -12.62 2.43 1.74
CA GLY A 21 -13.60 3.45 1.40
C GLY A 21 -13.51 3.96 -0.04
N PHE A 22 -12.80 3.26 -0.94
CA PHE A 22 -12.79 3.60 -2.35
C PHE A 22 -14.11 3.20 -2.99
N SER A 23 -14.77 4.16 -3.65
CA SER A 23 -16.03 3.95 -4.36
C SER A 23 -15.91 3.04 -5.59
N SER A 24 -14.68 2.72 -6.03
CA SER A 24 -14.45 1.81 -7.16
C SER A 24 -13.08 1.13 -7.10
N ALA A 25 -13.00 -0.06 -7.70
CA ALA A 25 -11.74 -0.76 -7.93
C ALA A 25 -10.73 0.07 -8.75
N ASN A 26 -11.23 0.97 -9.62
CA ASN A 26 -10.38 1.86 -10.41
C ASN A 26 -9.68 2.92 -9.55
N ALA A 27 -10.36 3.46 -8.53
CA ALA A 27 -9.75 4.41 -7.61
C ALA A 27 -8.62 3.77 -6.79
N TYR A 28 -8.82 2.53 -6.34
CA TYR A 28 -7.78 1.73 -5.70
C TYR A 28 -6.60 1.43 -6.65
N TRP A 29 -6.88 1.05 -7.90
CA TRP A 29 -5.85 0.79 -8.90
C TRP A 29 -4.97 2.02 -9.18
N ARG A 30 -5.58 3.21 -9.30
CA ARG A 30 -4.83 4.46 -9.48
C ARG A 30 -3.91 4.76 -8.31
N MET A 31 -4.37 4.53 -7.09
CA MET A 31 -3.55 4.67 -5.88
C MET A 31 -2.39 3.66 -5.86
N GLU A 32 -2.64 2.39 -6.22
CA GLU A 32 -1.60 1.34 -6.31
C GLU A 32 -0.53 1.66 -7.36
N HIS A 33 -0.90 2.38 -8.41
CA HIS A 33 0.02 2.83 -9.46
C HIS A 33 0.66 4.20 -9.17
N GLY A 34 0.44 4.78 -7.98
CA GLY A 34 0.98 6.09 -7.61
C GLY A 34 0.35 7.27 -8.35
N LEU A 35 -0.73 7.04 -9.10
CA LEU A 35 -1.49 8.07 -9.82
C LEU A 35 -2.40 8.89 -8.89
N THR A 36 -2.63 8.41 -7.68
CA THR A 36 -3.38 9.09 -6.63
C THR A 36 -2.60 8.99 -5.31
N PRO A 37 -2.46 10.07 -4.53
CA PRO A 37 -1.75 10.01 -3.25
C PRO A 37 -2.46 9.10 -2.23
N LEU A 38 -1.67 8.28 -1.54
CA LEU A 38 -2.12 7.47 -0.41
C LEU A 38 -2.23 8.36 0.84
N LYS A 39 -3.41 8.39 1.47
CA LYS A 39 -3.60 9.13 2.73
C LYS A 39 -3.15 8.29 3.93
N ALA A 40 -2.75 8.97 5.01
CA ALA A 40 -2.38 8.33 6.27
C ALA A 40 -3.51 7.48 6.87
N ASP A 41 -4.78 7.87 6.70
CA ASP A 41 -5.93 7.05 7.12
C ASP A 41 -5.96 5.68 6.41
N HIS A 42 -5.64 5.65 5.12
CA HIS A 42 -5.64 4.40 4.35
C HIS A 42 -4.53 3.45 4.84
N LEU A 43 -3.38 4.00 5.23
CA LEU A 43 -2.26 3.24 5.80
C LEU A 43 -2.64 2.54 7.10
N HIS A 44 -3.32 3.23 8.02
CA HIS A 44 -3.78 2.63 9.27
C HIS A 44 -4.78 1.49 9.05
N VAL A 45 -5.71 1.67 8.11
CA VAL A 45 -6.69 0.63 7.75
C VAL A 45 -5.99 -0.58 7.12
N LEU A 46 -5.03 -0.36 6.23
CA LEU A 46 -4.22 -1.41 5.61
C LEU A 46 -3.43 -2.19 6.65
N ALA A 47 -2.69 -1.51 7.54
CA ALA A 47 -1.88 -2.13 8.59
C ALA A 47 -2.73 -3.00 9.53
N LYS A 48 -3.88 -2.47 9.95
CA LYS A 48 -4.82 -3.21 10.82
C LYS A 48 -5.37 -4.46 10.13
N HIS A 49 -5.69 -4.38 8.85
CA HIS A 49 -6.25 -5.53 8.11
C HIS A 49 -5.20 -6.60 7.80
N LEU A 50 -3.97 -6.18 7.54
CA LEU A 50 -2.84 -7.04 7.23
C LEU A 50 -2.15 -7.62 8.45
N HIS A 51 -2.51 -7.17 9.65
CA HIS A 51 -1.78 -7.50 10.87
C HIS A 51 -0.26 -7.22 10.72
N CYS A 52 0.09 -6.12 10.05
CA CYS A 52 1.47 -5.68 9.85
C CYS A 52 1.72 -4.27 10.44
N SER A 53 2.99 -3.92 10.66
CA SER A 53 3.36 -2.56 11.08
C SER A 53 3.20 -1.59 9.93
N LEU A 54 2.94 -0.31 10.25
CA LEU A 54 2.99 0.78 9.28
C LEU A 54 4.35 0.86 8.59
N ASP A 55 5.43 0.59 9.33
CA ASP A 55 6.80 0.52 8.80
C ASP A 55 6.94 -0.44 7.62
N SER A 56 6.13 -1.50 7.54
CA SER A 56 6.18 -2.46 6.42
C SER A 56 5.76 -1.83 5.09
N PHE A 57 5.00 -0.73 5.10
CA PHE A 57 4.61 -0.01 3.89
C PHE A 57 5.64 1.03 3.45
N PHE A 58 6.54 1.44 4.35
CA PHE A 58 7.61 2.36 4.02
C PHE A 58 8.84 1.53 3.66
N LEU A 59 9.28 1.59 2.40
CA LEU A 59 10.64 1.15 2.09
C LEU A 59 11.57 2.06 2.89
N ASN A 60 12.36 1.48 3.80
CA ASN A 60 13.55 2.13 4.30
C ASN A 60 14.35 2.59 3.09
N GLU A 61 14.68 3.87 3.03
CA GLU A 61 15.61 4.42 2.04
C GLU A 61 17.05 4.01 2.38
N GLU A 62 17.25 2.72 2.68
CA GLU A 62 18.57 2.09 2.83
C GLU A 62 18.69 0.96 1.80
N GLU A 63 18.64 1.33 0.52
CA GLU A 63 19.50 0.69 -0.49
C GLU A 63 20.07 1.79 -1.37
N GLY A 64 20.85 2.66 -0.72
CA GLY A 64 22.05 3.23 -1.31
C GLY A 64 23.25 2.46 -0.77
N ASP A 65 23.84 1.63 -1.63
CA ASP A 65 25.29 1.41 -1.77
C ASP A 65 26.01 0.32 -0.93
N ASN A 66 26.68 -0.55 -1.69
CA ASN A 66 27.87 -1.39 -1.38
C ASN A 66 27.70 -2.78 -0.75
N ASN A 67 27.98 -3.83 -1.56
CA ASN A 67 29.04 -4.81 -1.29
C ASN A 67 29.31 -5.61 -2.60
N GLU A 68 30.41 -5.31 -3.29
CA GLU A 68 31.72 -5.99 -3.25
C GLU A 68 31.83 -7.16 -4.25
#